data_AF-A0A7Y8LLW6-F1
#
_entry.id   AF-A0A7Y8LLW6-F1
#
_cell.length_a   1.000
_cell.length_b   1.000
_cell.length_c   1.000
_cell.angle_alpha   90.00
_cell.angle_beta   90.00
_cell.angle_gamma   90.00
#
_symmetry.space_group_name_H-M   'P 1'
#
loop_
_entity.id
_entity.type
_entity.pdbx_description
1 polymer ?
#
loop_
_entity_poly.entity_id
_entity_poly.type
_entity_poly.pdbx_seq_one_letter_code
_entity_poly.pdbx_strand_id
1 'polypeptide(L)'
;AQGILDGTNSNALITYHPWGGNLSSSQFIHNEPWLDLNMIQSGHAGGRDAAIWDLIQRDYSMKPAKPTLDGEPNYEDHPVNPWPTWNPENGYYRDYDVRKQTYRSVFAGACGVTYGHHSIWQFYSPLFDKITYADRYWTEALDRPGAYQVGYLKMLIESRPSLERIPDQSIIVKGQGDKGEYIAAFRDSVGSYAMLYIPVGKTITVNASFINSKKLNAWWFNPRTAESINIGIVDNTPAIDFTPPTLGLENDWVLIIDDANRNYKNLDLKR
;
A
#
# COMPACT_ATOMS: atom_id res chain seq x y z
N ALA A 1 -16.40 -23.43 0.35
CA ALA A 1 -17.13 -22.39 1.09
C ALA A 1 -18.23 -22.95 1.99
N GLN A 2 -19.19 -23.74 1.47
CA GLN A 2 -20.36 -24.19 2.24
C GLN A 2 -20.03 -24.82 3.61
N GLY A 3 -19.09 -25.77 3.68
CA GLY A 3 -18.72 -26.38 4.96
C GLY A 3 -18.15 -25.39 6.00
N ILE A 4 -17.51 -24.31 5.57
CA ILE A 4 -17.03 -23.23 6.48
C ILE A 4 -18.23 -22.42 6.98
N LEU A 5 -19.16 -22.07 6.10
CA LEU A 5 -20.37 -21.33 6.49
C LEU A 5 -21.22 -22.13 7.47
N ASP A 6 -21.45 -23.41 7.19
CA ASP A 6 -22.18 -24.32 8.09
C ASP A 6 -21.46 -24.45 9.44
N GLY A 7 -20.14 -24.65 9.42
CA GLY A 7 -19.34 -24.81 10.63
C GLY A 7 -19.20 -23.54 11.47
N THR A 8 -19.42 -22.36 10.89
CA THR A 8 -19.26 -21.06 11.56
C THR A 8 -20.58 -20.34 11.79
N ASN A 9 -21.71 -20.96 11.45
CA ASN A 9 -23.03 -20.33 11.40
C ASN A 9 -22.99 -19.00 10.63
N SER A 10 -22.30 -18.99 9.49
CA SER A 10 -22.11 -17.82 8.63
C SER A 10 -21.43 -16.60 9.29
N ASN A 11 -20.61 -16.81 10.33
CA ASN A 11 -19.87 -15.72 10.99
C ASN A 11 -18.44 -15.51 10.46
N ALA A 12 -17.96 -16.35 9.55
CA ALA A 12 -16.64 -16.18 8.95
C ALA A 12 -16.69 -15.33 7.68
N LEU A 13 -15.76 -14.38 7.56
CA LEU A 13 -15.45 -13.74 6.28
C LEU A 13 -14.65 -14.73 5.42
N ILE A 14 -15.02 -14.85 4.15
CA ILE A 14 -14.39 -15.77 3.21
C ILE A 14 -13.87 -14.99 1.99
N THR A 15 -12.64 -15.30 1.60
CA THR A 15 -12.01 -14.83 0.37
C THR A 15 -11.36 -15.99 -0.38
N TYR A 16 -10.74 -15.71 -1.51
CA TYR A 16 -10.07 -16.72 -2.34
C TYR A 16 -8.72 -16.20 -2.81
N HIS A 17 -7.65 -16.92 -2.47
CA HIS A 17 -6.30 -16.60 -2.89
C HIS A 17 -6.07 -17.04 -4.35
N PRO A 18 -5.90 -16.11 -5.32
CA PRO A 18 -5.68 -16.45 -6.72
C PRO A 18 -4.21 -16.83 -6.99
N TRP A 19 -3.92 -17.21 -8.23
CA TRP A 19 -2.54 -17.26 -8.73
C TRP A 19 -1.98 -15.83 -8.83
N GLY A 20 -0.67 -15.67 -8.61
CA GLY A 20 0.04 -14.41 -8.80
C GLY A 20 0.08 -13.85 -10.22
N GLY A 21 0.45 -12.57 -10.31
CA GLY A 21 0.55 -11.80 -11.55
C GLY A 21 -0.64 -10.86 -11.73
N ASN A 22 -1.20 -10.80 -12.94
CA ASN A 22 -2.31 -9.89 -13.27
C ASN A 22 -3.70 -10.44 -12.92
N LEU A 23 -3.74 -11.47 -12.06
CA LEU A 23 -4.96 -12.18 -11.70
C LEU A 23 -5.51 -11.69 -10.35
N SER A 24 -6.84 -11.58 -10.25
CA SER A 24 -7.52 -11.59 -8.95
C SER A 24 -8.74 -12.50 -8.95
N SER A 25 -9.15 -12.90 -7.76
CA SER A 25 -10.41 -13.63 -7.54
C SER A 25 -11.62 -12.94 -8.19
N SER A 26 -11.60 -11.62 -8.34
CA SER A 26 -12.70 -10.87 -8.96
C SER A 26 -12.95 -11.27 -10.43
N GLN A 27 -11.92 -11.73 -11.14
CA GLN A 27 -12.07 -12.11 -12.55
C GLN A 27 -12.80 -13.44 -12.74
N PHE A 28 -12.88 -14.25 -11.69
CA PHE A 28 -13.38 -15.62 -11.79
C PHE A 28 -14.64 -15.84 -10.96
N ILE A 29 -14.70 -15.22 -9.78
CA ILE A 29 -15.68 -15.57 -8.74
C ILE A 29 -16.22 -14.34 -7.99
N HIS A 30 -16.12 -13.13 -8.58
CA HIS A 30 -16.61 -11.90 -7.94
C HIS A 30 -18.07 -11.99 -7.48
N ASN A 31 -18.94 -12.62 -8.27
CA ASN A 31 -20.37 -12.69 -7.99
C ASN A 31 -20.77 -13.89 -7.11
N GLU A 32 -19.80 -14.70 -6.66
CA GLU A 32 -20.10 -15.78 -5.73
C GLU A 32 -20.65 -15.21 -4.42
N PRO A 33 -21.80 -15.70 -3.92
CA PRO A 33 -22.46 -15.13 -2.75
C PRO A 33 -21.69 -15.37 -1.46
N TRP A 34 -20.81 -16.37 -1.43
CA TRP A 34 -19.97 -16.69 -0.29
C TRP A 34 -18.65 -15.90 -0.26
N LEU A 35 -18.31 -15.13 -1.32
CA LEU A 35 -17.06 -14.38 -1.39
C LEU A 35 -17.27 -12.96 -0.84
N ASP A 36 -16.75 -12.67 0.35
CA ASP A 36 -16.97 -11.38 1.02
C ASP A 36 -16.03 -10.27 0.51
N LEU A 37 -14.80 -10.63 0.15
CA LEU A 37 -13.82 -9.72 -0.43
C LEU A 37 -13.01 -10.41 -1.54
N ASN A 38 -12.57 -9.63 -2.52
CA ASN A 38 -11.61 -10.10 -3.51
C ASN A 38 -10.20 -10.07 -2.92
N MET A 39 -9.35 -10.97 -3.38
CA MET A 39 -7.91 -11.00 -3.11
C MET A 39 -7.10 -11.04 -4.40
N ILE A 40 -5.93 -10.40 -4.36
CA ILE A 40 -4.87 -10.36 -5.39
C ILE A 40 -3.58 -10.96 -4.80
N GLN A 41 -2.78 -11.61 -5.63
CA GLN A 41 -1.36 -11.89 -5.35
C GLN A 41 -0.51 -11.08 -6.34
N SER A 42 0.10 -9.99 -5.89
CA SER A 42 0.89 -9.11 -6.76
C SER A 42 2.36 -9.54 -6.88
N GLY A 43 2.86 -10.33 -5.92
CA GLY A 43 4.20 -10.91 -5.95
C GLY A 43 4.30 -12.16 -6.84
N HIS A 44 5.46 -12.76 -7.07
CA HIS A 44 6.84 -12.25 -6.95
C HIS A 44 7.53 -12.14 -8.34
N ALA A 45 6.75 -12.27 -9.42
CA ALA A 45 7.24 -12.40 -10.79
C ALA A 45 7.07 -11.13 -11.65
N GLY A 46 6.43 -10.08 -11.11
CA GLY A 46 6.21 -8.80 -11.78
C GLY A 46 7.35 -7.79 -11.67
N GLY A 47 8.52 -8.20 -11.14
CA GLY A 47 9.62 -7.29 -10.80
C GLY A 47 9.32 -6.41 -9.59
N ARG A 48 10.03 -5.27 -9.49
CA ARG A 48 9.93 -4.32 -8.36
C ARG A 48 8.77 -3.33 -8.48
N ASP A 49 8.13 -3.27 -9.63
CA ASP A 49 7.19 -2.21 -9.97
C ASP A 49 5.89 -2.78 -10.54
N ALA A 50 5.40 -3.87 -9.94
CA ALA A 50 4.12 -4.45 -10.29
C ALA A 50 3.01 -3.40 -10.17
N ALA A 51 2.21 -3.22 -11.23
CA ALA A 51 1.18 -2.20 -11.34
C ALA A 51 -0.09 -2.59 -10.56
N ILE A 52 0.05 -2.81 -9.26
CA ILE A 52 -1.04 -3.26 -8.37
C ILE A 52 -2.20 -2.26 -8.31
N TRP A 53 -1.91 -0.98 -8.54
CA TRP A 53 -2.93 0.06 -8.60
C TRP A 53 -3.94 -0.21 -9.73
N ASP A 54 -3.53 -0.77 -10.86
CA ASP A 54 -4.44 -1.11 -11.96
C ASP A 54 -5.36 -2.28 -11.58
N LEU A 55 -4.82 -3.31 -10.91
CA LEU A 55 -5.59 -4.47 -10.46
C LEU A 55 -6.62 -4.09 -9.38
N ILE A 56 -6.23 -3.22 -8.46
CA ILE A 56 -7.12 -2.73 -7.40
C ILE A 56 -8.17 -1.80 -7.97
N GLN A 57 -7.81 -0.87 -8.86
CA GLN A 57 -8.78 0.03 -9.51
C GLN A 57 -9.81 -0.76 -10.34
N ARG A 58 -9.37 -1.82 -11.03
CA ARG A 58 -10.27 -2.74 -11.71
C ARG A 58 -11.29 -3.31 -10.72
N ASP A 59 -10.83 -3.95 -9.64
CA ASP A 59 -11.73 -4.57 -8.68
C ASP A 59 -12.64 -3.54 -7.98
N TYR A 60 -12.12 -2.36 -7.67
CA TYR A 60 -12.86 -1.23 -7.09
C TYR A 60 -14.00 -0.74 -8.01
N SER A 61 -13.82 -0.83 -9.32
CA SER A 61 -14.83 -0.41 -10.31
C SER A 61 -15.97 -1.42 -10.51
N MET A 62 -15.83 -2.65 -10.01
CA MET A 62 -16.81 -3.72 -10.23
C MET A 62 -18.11 -3.52 -9.47
N LYS A 63 -19.17 -4.16 -9.95
CA LYS A 63 -20.51 -4.17 -9.34
C LYS A 63 -21.01 -5.62 -9.17
N PRO A 64 -21.64 -5.96 -8.04
CA PRO A 64 -21.78 -5.13 -6.82
C PRO A 64 -20.42 -4.84 -6.17
N ALA A 65 -20.28 -3.67 -5.53
CA ALA A 65 -18.99 -3.31 -4.94
C ALA A 65 -18.59 -4.32 -3.84
N LYS A 66 -17.34 -4.80 -3.88
CA LYS A 66 -16.73 -5.64 -2.85
C LYS A 66 -15.36 -5.09 -2.48
N PRO A 67 -14.92 -5.18 -1.22
CA PRO A 67 -13.55 -4.86 -0.83
C PRO A 67 -12.54 -5.72 -1.59
N THR A 68 -11.32 -5.19 -1.76
CA THR A 68 -10.19 -5.93 -2.34
C THR A 68 -8.97 -5.81 -1.45
N LEU A 69 -8.24 -6.92 -1.33
CA LEU A 69 -7.02 -7.05 -0.55
C LEU A 69 -5.86 -7.52 -1.46
N ASP A 70 -4.71 -6.86 -1.38
CA ASP A 70 -3.47 -7.45 -1.87
C ASP A 70 -2.96 -8.43 -0.80
N GLY A 71 -3.26 -9.71 -0.99
CA GLY A 71 -3.08 -10.77 0.00
C GLY A 71 -1.68 -11.39 -0.01
N GLU A 72 -0.95 -11.22 -1.11
CA GLU A 72 0.41 -11.73 -1.29
C GLU A 72 1.21 -10.79 -2.20
N PRO A 73 1.69 -9.66 -1.66
CA PRO A 73 2.58 -8.75 -2.37
C PRO A 73 4.00 -9.32 -2.45
N ASN A 74 4.97 -8.52 -2.92
CA ASN A 74 6.37 -8.89 -2.82
C ASN A 74 6.78 -9.10 -1.34
N TYR A 75 7.39 -10.25 -1.06
CA TYR A 75 7.85 -10.58 0.27
C TYR A 75 9.23 -10.01 0.52
N GLU A 76 9.47 -9.48 1.72
CA GLU A 76 10.79 -9.02 2.13
C GLU A 76 11.79 -10.18 2.04
N ASP A 77 12.97 -9.90 1.48
CA ASP A 77 14.04 -10.85 1.23
C ASP A 77 13.65 -12.03 0.33
N HIS A 78 12.59 -11.89 -0.46
CA HIS A 78 12.29 -12.83 -1.54
C HIS A 78 13.13 -12.49 -2.78
N PRO A 79 13.75 -13.48 -3.46
CA PRO A 79 14.46 -13.24 -4.71
C PRO A 79 13.52 -12.60 -5.75
N VAL A 80 13.99 -11.55 -6.43
CA VAL A 80 13.19 -10.85 -7.45
C VAL A 80 13.17 -11.65 -8.75
N ASN A 81 11.97 -11.94 -9.26
CA ASN A 81 11.75 -12.74 -10.47
C ASN A 81 12.52 -14.07 -10.44
N PRO A 82 12.21 -14.97 -9.49
CA PRO A 82 13.00 -16.18 -9.26
C PRO A 82 12.73 -17.30 -10.27
N TRP A 83 11.73 -17.13 -11.14
CA TRP A 83 11.22 -18.20 -12.00
C TRP A 83 11.55 -17.97 -13.48
N PRO A 84 11.85 -19.03 -14.26
CA PRO A 84 12.06 -20.42 -13.82
C PRO A 84 13.41 -20.65 -13.13
N THR A 85 14.39 -19.77 -13.38
CA THR A 85 15.71 -19.76 -12.74
C THR A 85 16.04 -18.32 -12.35
N TRP A 86 16.41 -18.11 -11.08
CA TRP A 86 16.74 -16.77 -10.60
C TRP A 86 18.11 -16.30 -11.09
N ASN A 87 18.19 -15.04 -11.54
CA ASN A 87 19.46 -14.34 -11.73
C ASN A 87 19.84 -13.61 -10.43
N PRO A 88 20.95 -13.96 -9.75
CA PRO A 88 21.40 -13.27 -8.55
C PRO A 88 21.58 -11.75 -8.70
N GLU A 89 21.86 -11.25 -9.91
CA GLU A 89 21.95 -9.81 -10.19
C GLU A 89 20.62 -9.07 -9.98
N ASN A 90 19.48 -9.76 -10.09
CA ASN A 90 18.18 -9.18 -9.77
C ASN A 90 18.05 -8.86 -8.28
N GLY A 91 18.85 -9.50 -7.43
CA GLY A 91 18.82 -9.36 -5.99
C GLY A 91 17.49 -9.80 -5.37
N TYR A 92 17.23 -9.26 -4.19
CA TYR A 92 16.05 -9.55 -3.39
C TYR A 92 15.19 -8.30 -3.25
N TYR A 93 13.91 -8.48 -2.96
CA TYR A 93 13.06 -7.38 -2.48
C TYR A 93 13.55 -6.92 -1.11
N ARG A 94 13.67 -5.61 -0.93
CA ARG A 94 14.02 -5.01 0.37
C ARG A 94 12.84 -4.23 0.94
N ASP A 95 13.00 -3.73 2.16
CA ASP A 95 12.00 -2.96 2.88
C ASP A 95 11.43 -1.80 2.04
N TYR A 96 12.25 -1.11 1.26
CA TYR A 96 11.79 -0.10 0.29
C TYR A 96 10.80 -0.67 -0.75
N ASP A 97 11.10 -1.82 -1.35
CA ASP A 97 10.21 -2.46 -2.32
C ASP A 97 8.88 -2.86 -1.66
N VAL A 98 8.92 -3.36 -0.42
CA VAL A 98 7.74 -3.73 0.35
C VAL A 98 6.88 -2.50 0.66
N ARG A 99 7.47 -1.40 1.15
CA ARG A 99 6.74 -0.14 1.38
C ARG A 99 6.10 0.37 0.10
N LYS A 100 6.86 0.41 -1.00
CA LYS A 100 6.35 0.87 -2.30
C LYS A 100 5.13 0.10 -2.75
N GLN A 101 5.17 -1.23 -2.67
CA GLN A 101 4.04 -2.06 -3.05
C GLN A 101 2.86 -1.87 -2.10
N THR A 102 3.08 -1.99 -0.79
CA THR A 102 2.02 -1.98 0.24
C THR A 102 1.28 -0.63 0.30
N TYR A 103 1.99 0.49 0.23
CA TYR A 103 1.37 1.81 0.19
C TYR A 103 0.59 2.01 -1.11
N ARG A 104 1.14 1.60 -2.26
CA ARG A 104 0.42 1.69 -3.54
C ARG A 104 -0.85 0.84 -3.55
N SER A 105 -0.85 -0.33 -2.92
CA SER A 105 -2.05 -1.15 -2.80
C SER A 105 -3.15 -0.40 -2.03
N VAL A 106 -2.84 0.09 -0.82
CA VAL A 106 -3.85 0.75 0.03
C VAL A 106 -4.29 2.11 -0.52
N PHE A 107 -3.39 2.87 -1.16
CA PHE A 107 -3.70 4.17 -1.75
C PHE A 107 -4.47 4.05 -3.07
N ALA A 108 -4.36 2.92 -3.77
CA ALA A 108 -5.17 2.61 -4.94
C ALA A 108 -6.60 2.17 -4.61
N GLY A 109 -6.93 1.96 -3.32
CA GLY A 109 -8.29 1.65 -2.86
C GLY A 109 -8.46 0.28 -2.22
N ALA A 110 -7.39 -0.49 -2.00
CA ALA A 110 -7.51 -1.73 -1.24
C ALA A 110 -7.94 -1.44 0.20
N CYS A 111 -8.72 -2.36 0.78
CA CYS A 111 -9.15 -2.28 2.18
C CYS A 111 -8.04 -2.60 3.18
N GLY A 112 -6.88 -3.05 2.69
CA GLY A 112 -5.69 -3.37 3.46
C GLY A 112 -4.62 -4.00 2.55
N VAL A 113 -3.61 -4.58 3.16
CA VAL A 113 -2.56 -5.36 2.50
C VAL A 113 -1.95 -6.34 3.50
N THR A 114 -1.51 -7.50 3.04
CA THR A 114 -0.78 -8.48 3.87
C THR A 114 0.72 -8.29 3.70
N TYR A 115 1.48 -8.37 4.79
CA TYR A 115 2.95 -8.46 4.74
C TYR A 115 3.39 -9.92 4.65
N GLY A 116 4.49 -10.16 3.93
CA GLY A 116 5.17 -11.45 3.99
C GLY A 116 6.69 -11.30 3.91
N HIS A 117 7.39 -12.29 4.46
CA HIS A 117 8.84 -12.39 4.44
C HIS A 117 9.24 -13.77 3.97
N HIS A 118 10.23 -13.84 3.08
CA HIS A 118 10.60 -15.08 2.40
C HIS A 118 10.99 -16.21 3.36
N SER A 119 11.81 -15.95 4.37
CA SER A 119 12.16 -16.97 5.38
C SER A 119 11.03 -17.32 6.34
N ILE A 120 10.12 -16.38 6.64
CA ILE A 120 9.09 -16.56 7.68
C ILE A 120 7.97 -17.48 7.19
N TRP A 121 7.43 -17.25 5.98
CA TRP A 121 6.29 -18.03 5.49
C TRP A 121 6.59 -19.53 5.40
N GLN A 122 7.86 -19.87 5.12
CA GLN A 122 8.35 -21.25 4.98
C GLN A 122 8.98 -21.80 6.26
N PHE A 123 9.08 -21.01 7.34
CA PHE A 123 9.77 -21.39 8.58
C PHE A 123 11.19 -21.94 8.35
N TYR A 124 11.95 -21.35 7.41
CA TYR A 124 13.29 -21.82 7.07
C TYR A 124 14.18 -21.83 8.32
N SER A 125 14.75 -23.00 8.64
CA SER A 125 15.49 -23.24 9.88
C SER A 125 16.46 -24.42 9.68
N PRO A 126 17.33 -24.74 10.65
CA PRO A 126 18.13 -25.96 10.58
C PRO A 126 17.32 -27.27 10.49
N LEU A 127 16.02 -27.23 10.83
CA LEU A 127 15.13 -28.39 10.78
C LEU A 127 14.42 -28.57 9.43
N PHE A 128 14.35 -27.52 8.61
CA PHE A 128 13.58 -27.50 7.37
C PHE A 128 14.41 -26.88 6.26
N ASP A 129 14.61 -27.61 5.16
CA ASP A 129 15.34 -27.10 4.00
C ASP A 129 14.66 -25.86 3.42
N LYS A 130 15.48 -24.92 2.92
CA LYS A 130 14.95 -23.73 2.25
C LYS A 130 14.24 -24.09 0.94
N ILE A 131 13.15 -23.38 0.69
CA ILE A 131 12.48 -23.30 -0.60
C ILE A 131 13.09 -22.13 -1.38
N THR A 132 13.58 -22.41 -2.58
CA THR A 132 14.28 -21.48 -3.46
C THR A 132 15.55 -20.86 -2.83
N TYR A 133 15.62 -19.54 -2.67
CA TYR A 133 16.85 -18.81 -2.41
C TYR A 133 16.81 -18.06 -1.07
N ALA A 134 16.19 -18.62 -0.03
CA ALA A 134 16.25 -18.02 1.30
C ALA A 134 17.69 -17.85 1.82
N ASP A 135 17.96 -16.67 2.40
CA ASP A 135 19.30 -16.23 2.80
C ASP A 135 19.54 -16.26 4.32
N ARG A 136 18.50 -16.42 5.14
CA ARG A 136 18.55 -16.43 6.61
C ARG A 136 17.43 -17.23 7.23
N TYR A 137 17.57 -17.66 8.48
CA TYR A 137 16.51 -18.38 9.18
C TYR A 137 15.35 -17.47 9.57
N TRP A 138 14.17 -18.05 9.73
CA TRP A 138 12.94 -17.30 10.03
C TRP A 138 13.03 -16.50 11.34
N THR A 139 13.72 -17.03 12.35
CA THR A 139 13.93 -16.34 13.63
C THR A 139 14.80 -15.10 13.50
N GLU A 140 15.75 -15.12 12.56
CA GLU A 140 16.63 -13.98 12.26
C GLU A 140 15.90 -12.93 11.40
N ALA A 141 14.79 -13.31 10.78
CA ALA A 141 13.96 -12.45 9.95
C ALA A 141 12.86 -11.69 10.73
N LEU A 142 12.64 -12.02 12.00
CA LEU A 142 11.56 -11.41 12.81
C LEU A 142 11.70 -9.90 12.93
N ASP A 143 12.93 -9.39 13.02
CA ASP A 143 13.23 -7.97 13.19
C ASP A 143 13.52 -7.23 11.88
N ARG A 144 13.10 -7.79 10.74
CA ARG A 144 13.33 -7.13 9.45
C ARG A 144 12.49 -5.86 9.33
N PRO A 145 13.04 -4.77 8.75
CA PRO A 145 12.39 -3.47 8.80
C PRO A 145 10.98 -3.45 8.21
N GLY A 146 10.72 -4.21 7.14
CA GLY A 146 9.41 -4.26 6.48
C GLY A 146 8.29 -4.68 7.42
N ALA A 147 8.54 -5.61 8.34
CA ALA A 147 7.56 -6.08 9.32
C ALA A 147 7.00 -4.94 10.19
N TYR A 148 7.87 -4.05 10.66
CA TYR A 148 7.49 -2.86 11.43
C TYR A 148 6.88 -1.77 10.56
N GLN A 149 7.44 -1.55 9.36
CA GLN A 149 7.06 -0.47 8.47
C GLN A 149 5.65 -0.61 7.88
N VAL A 150 5.18 -1.85 7.65
CA VAL A 150 3.77 -2.08 7.26
C VAL A 150 2.81 -1.74 8.42
N GLY A 151 3.25 -1.86 9.67
CA GLY A 151 2.51 -1.36 10.83
C GLY A 151 2.32 0.16 10.79
N TYR A 152 3.31 0.91 10.29
CA TYR A 152 3.22 2.36 10.14
C TYR A 152 2.18 2.78 9.09
N LEU A 153 1.99 1.99 8.03
CA LEU A 153 0.91 2.19 7.06
C LEU A 153 -0.46 2.09 7.74
N LYS A 154 -0.67 1.07 8.58
CA LYS A 154 -1.92 0.95 9.36
C LYS A 154 -2.15 2.18 10.22
N MET A 155 -1.14 2.60 10.98
CA MET A 155 -1.24 3.77 11.88
C MET A 155 -1.57 5.05 11.11
N LEU A 156 -0.98 5.23 9.92
CA LEU A 156 -1.28 6.35 9.03
C LEU A 156 -2.73 6.33 8.54
N ILE A 157 -3.21 5.18 8.06
CA ILE A 157 -4.58 5.07 7.52
C ILE A 157 -5.64 5.23 8.62
N GLU A 158 -5.36 4.77 9.83
CA GLU A 158 -6.23 4.95 11.00
C GLU A 158 -6.15 6.36 11.60
N SER A 159 -5.23 7.22 11.15
CA SER A 159 -5.08 8.59 11.67
C SER A 159 -6.16 9.56 11.16
N ARG A 160 -6.94 9.15 10.14
CA ARG A 160 -8.04 9.91 9.53
C ARG A 160 -9.25 8.99 9.30
N PRO A 161 -10.46 9.53 9.08
CA PRO A 161 -11.63 8.71 8.74
C PRO A 161 -11.38 7.83 7.50
N SER A 162 -11.48 6.51 7.64
CA SER A 162 -11.01 5.56 6.64
C SER A 162 -12.10 5.00 5.71
N LEU A 163 -13.38 5.06 6.11
CA LEU A 163 -14.50 4.46 5.37
C LEU A 163 -14.89 5.25 4.12
N GLU A 164 -14.54 6.53 4.06
CA GLU A 164 -14.91 7.46 2.99
C GLU A 164 -13.79 7.69 1.97
N ARG A 165 -12.70 6.91 2.04
CA ARG A 165 -11.56 7.05 1.14
C ARG A 165 -11.92 6.63 -0.28
N ILE A 166 -11.56 7.48 -1.23
CA ILE A 166 -11.70 7.25 -2.66
C ILE A 166 -10.36 7.50 -3.37
N PRO A 167 -9.86 6.54 -4.17
CA PRO A 167 -8.66 6.76 -4.99
C PRO A 167 -8.87 7.93 -5.95
N ASP A 168 -7.92 8.85 -6.03
CA ASP A 168 -8.04 10.03 -6.89
C ASP A 168 -6.66 10.53 -7.32
N GLN A 169 -6.27 10.18 -8.54
CA GLN A 169 -5.00 10.61 -9.14
C GLN A 169 -5.06 12.04 -9.70
N SER A 170 -6.26 12.61 -9.86
CA SER A 170 -6.42 13.98 -10.41
C SER A 170 -5.87 15.06 -9.47
N ILE A 171 -5.61 14.71 -8.21
CA ILE A 171 -4.94 15.53 -7.21
C ILE A 171 -3.53 15.92 -7.68
N ILE A 172 -2.85 15.07 -8.46
CA ILE A 172 -1.48 15.29 -8.93
C ILE A 172 -1.52 16.01 -10.28
N VAL A 173 -1.22 17.32 -10.29
CA VAL A 173 -1.19 18.14 -11.50
C VAL A 173 0.13 17.98 -12.26
N LYS A 174 1.25 17.86 -11.53
CA LYS A 174 2.58 17.62 -12.09
C LYS A 174 3.41 16.72 -11.17
N GLY A 175 4.34 15.99 -11.75
CA GLY A 175 5.27 15.14 -11.02
C GLY A 175 4.82 13.68 -10.85
N GLN A 176 3.69 13.27 -11.44
CA GLN A 176 3.36 11.86 -11.59
C GLN A 176 4.50 11.11 -12.31
N GLY A 177 4.66 9.83 -12.04
CA GLY A 177 5.64 8.97 -12.68
C GLY A 177 5.06 7.63 -13.09
N ASP A 178 5.88 6.85 -13.79
CA ASP A 178 5.54 5.49 -14.22
C ASP A 178 6.30 4.46 -13.38
N LYS A 179 5.76 3.23 -13.30
CA LYS A 179 6.44 2.07 -12.68
C LYS A 179 6.98 2.39 -11.28
N GLY A 180 8.30 2.43 -11.08
CA GLY A 180 8.95 2.73 -9.81
C GLY A 180 8.67 4.12 -9.27
N GLU A 181 8.26 5.07 -10.12
CA GLU A 181 7.95 6.44 -9.74
C GLU A 181 6.46 6.74 -9.59
N TYR A 182 5.58 5.77 -9.85
CA TYR A 182 4.13 5.96 -9.76
C TYR A 182 3.70 6.40 -8.35
N ILE A 183 3.08 7.56 -8.27
CA ILE A 183 2.51 8.15 -7.07
C ILE A 183 1.07 7.68 -6.97
N ALA A 184 0.70 7.10 -5.83
CA ALA A 184 -0.68 6.73 -5.55
C ALA A 184 -1.30 7.75 -4.60
N ALA A 185 -2.51 8.21 -4.90
CA ALA A 185 -3.19 9.25 -4.14
C ALA A 185 -4.66 8.87 -3.90
N PHE A 186 -5.16 9.28 -2.74
CA PHE A 186 -6.58 9.22 -2.42
C PHE A 186 -6.99 10.47 -1.65
N ARG A 187 -8.30 10.75 -1.67
CA ARG A 187 -8.96 11.73 -0.79
C ARG A 187 -10.15 11.09 -0.12
N ASP A 188 -10.75 11.77 0.84
CA ASP A 188 -12.08 11.39 1.30
C ASP A 188 -13.19 11.93 0.40
N SER A 189 -14.36 11.31 0.46
CA SER A 189 -15.54 11.75 -0.28
C SER A 189 -16.14 13.05 0.26
N VAL A 190 -15.87 13.42 1.52
CA VAL A 190 -16.37 14.65 2.16
C VAL A 190 -15.50 15.87 1.84
N GLY A 191 -14.30 15.67 1.30
CA GLY A 191 -13.40 16.78 0.95
C GLY A 191 -12.77 17.42 2.18
N SER A 192 -12.32 16.60 3.12
CA SER A 192 -11.68 17.02 4.37
C SER A 192 -10.19 16.69 4.43
N TYR A 193 -9.71 15.72 3.66
CA TYR A 193 -8.28 15.44 3.57
C TYR A 193 -7.88 14.64 2.31
N ALA A 194 -6.58 14.61 2.03
CA ALA A 194 -5.96 13.69 1.08
C ALA A 194 -4.60 13.21 1.54
N MET A 195 -4.19 12.08 0.98
CA MET A 195 -2.84 11.54 1.16
C MET A 195 -2.27 11.07 -0.18
N LEU A 196 -0.98 11.32 -0.38
CA LEU A 196 -0.25 10.92 -1.58
C LEU A 196 1.03 10.18 -1.18
N TYR A 197 1.18 8.93 -1.60
CA TYR A 197 2.42 8.18 -1.43
C TYR A 197 3.36 8.44 -2.60
N ILE A 198 4.50 9.06 -2.30
CA ILE A 198 5.55 9.44 -3.23
C ILE A 198 6.72 8.46 -3.07
N PRO A 199 6.93 7.51 -4.00
CA PRO A 199 7.93 6.44 -3.88
C PRO A 199 9.38 6.92 -4.07
N VAL A 200 9.57 8.03 -4.77
CA VAL A 200 10.87 8.62 -5.13
C VAL A 200 10.78 10.09 -4.81
N GLY A 201 11.63 10.59 -3.92
CA GLY A 201 11.54 11.97 -3.44
C GLY A 201 11.73 12.96 -4.58
N LYS A 202 10.69 13.72 -4.91
CA LYS A 202 10.70 14.76 -5.94
C LYS A 202 9.64 15.81 -5.64
N THR A 203 9.80 17.01 -6.20
CA THR A 203 8.77 18.04 -6.15
C THR A 203 7.56 17.60 -6.97
N ILE A 204 6.37 17.75 -6.40
CA ILE A 204 5.09 17.51 -7.06
C ILE A 204 4.22 18.75 -6.97
N THR A 205 3.33 18.93 -7.95
CA THR A 205 2.31 19.98 -7.92
C THR A 205 0.96 19.35 -7.66
N VAL A 206 0.27 19.82 -6.63
CA VAL A 206 -1.01 19.28 -6.16
C VAL A 206 -2.14 20.30 -6.33
N ASN A 207 -3.31 19.81 -6.74
CA ASN A 207 -4.57 20.54 -6.68
C ASN A 207 -5.42 19.98 -5.53
N ALA A 208 -5.57 20.77 -4.46
CA ALA A 208 -6.37 20.42 -3.28
C ALA A 208 -7.72 21.17 -3.23
N SER A 209 -8.20 21.69 -4.37
CA SER A 209 -9.44 22.47 -4.44
C SER A 209 -10.70 21.69 -4.08
N PHE A 210 -10.63 20.35 -4.02
CA PHE A 210 -11.72 19.50 -3.51
C PHE A 210 -11.95 19.68 -1.99
N ILE A 211 -10.96 20.20 -1.26
CA ILE A 211 -11.11 20.59 0.14
C ILE A 211 -11.73 21.99 0.18
N ASN A 212 -12.95 22.12 0.68
CA ASN A 212 -13.67 23.41 0.72
C ASN A 212 -13.20 24.29 1.88
N SER A 213 -11.91 24.61 1.91
CA SER A 213 -11.27 25.46 2.90
C SER A 213 -10.24 26.35 2.22
N LYS A 214 -10.11 27.60 2.67
CA LYS A 214 -9.10 28.53 2.15
C LYS A 214 -7.69 28.18 2.63
N LYS A 215 -7.58 27.43 3.71
CA LYS A 215 -6.33 27.08 4.38
C LYS A 215 -6.24 25.58 4.54
N LEU A 216 -5.08 25.03 4.24
CA LEU A 216 -4.77 23.62 4.39
C LEU A 216 -3.69 23.46 5.44
N ASN A 217 -3.73 22.37 6.20
CA ASN A 217 -2.65 21.97 7.08
C ASN A 217 -1.92 20.79 6.43
N ALA A 218 -0.63 20.95 6.14
CA ALA A 218 0.12 19.97 5.38
C ALA A 218 1.27 19.34 6.18
N TRP A 219 1.54 18.06 5.92
CA TRP A 219 2.55 17.27 6.63
C TRP A 219 3.29 16.34 5.70
N TRP A 220 4.55 16.09 6.02
CA TRP A 220 5.31 14.96 5.49
C TRP A 220 5.34 13.84 6.51
N PHE A 221 4.91 12.64 6.12
CA PHE A 221 5.04 11.42 6.93
C PHE A 221 6.12 10.52 6.34
N ASN A 222 7.03 10.06 7.20
CA ASN A 222 8.15 9.19 6.86
C ASN A 222 7.73 7.71 7.01
N PRO A 223 7.51 6.95 5.91
CA PRO A 223 7.05 5.58 5.99
C PRO A 223 8.11 4.60 6.52
N ARG A 224 9.38 5.02 6.63
CA ARG A 224 10.46 4.23 7.24
C ARG A 224 10.48 4.31 8.75
N THR A 225 10.07 5.46 9.31
CA THR A 225 10.25 5.77 10.74
C THR A 225 8.97 6.15 11.47
N ALA A 226 7.83 6.29 10.77
CA ALA A 226 6.57 6.83 11.30
C ALA A 226 6.65 8.25 11.89
N GLU A 227 7.73 8.97 11.63
CA GLU A 227 7.87 10.37 12.03
C GLU A 227 7.16 11.29 11.05
N SER A 228 6.63 12.39 11.55
CA SER A 228 5.96 13.42 10.74
C SER A 228 6.61 14.78 10.91
N ILE A 229 6.72 15.51 9.81
CA ILE A 229 7.22 16.88 9.76
C ILE A 229 6.05 17.78 9.37
N ASN A 230 5.76 18.76 10.22
CA ASN A 230 4.75 19.76 9.95
C ASN A 230 5.27 20.74 8.89
N ILE A 231 4.55 20.88 7.77
CA ILE A 231 4.83 21.90 6.75
C ILE A 231 4.18 23.23 7.19
N GLY A 232 3.08 23.15 7.93
CA GLY A 232 2.30 24.26 8.44
C GLY A 232 1.07 24.56 7.58
N ILE A 233 0.53 25.76 7.78
CA ILE A 233 -0.64 26.24 7.07
C ILE A 233 -0.23 26.78 5.70
N VAL A 234 -0.87 26.28 4.64
CA VAL A 234 -0.71 26.74 3.26
C VAL A 234 -2.02 27.27 2.70
N ASP A 235 -1.95 28.18 1.73
CA ASP A 235 -3.13 28.64 1.00
C ASP A 235 -3.65 27.54 0.06
N ASN A 236 -4.96 27.33 0.06
CA ASN A 236 -5.59 26.42 -0.88
C ASN A 236 -5.71 27.09 -2.25
N THR A 237 -4.73 26.84 -3.11
CA THR A 237 -4.73 27.31 -4.49
C THR A 237 -4.88 26.10 -5.44
N PRO A 238 -5.27 26.33 -6.71
CA PRO A 238 -5.39 25.24 -7.69
C PRO A 238 -4.09 24.49 -8.02
N ALA A 239 -2.93 25.02 -7.61
CA ALA A 239 -1.62 24.43 -7.84
C ALA A 239 -0.65 24.82 -6.72
N ILE A 240 -0.28 23.82 -5.91
CA ILE A 240 0.64 23.97 -4.78
C ILE A 240 1.82 23.02 -4.99
N ASP A 241 3.03 23.55 -4.96
CA ASP A 241 4.24 22.73 -5.04
C ASP A 241 4.64 22.23 -3.65
N PHE A 242 4.90 20.92 -3.56
CA PHE A 242 5.38 20.26 -2.36
C PHE A 242 6.68 19.52 -2.67
N THR A 243 7.72 19.83 -1.90
CA THR A 243 9.03 19.16 -1.99
C THR A 243 9.30 18.39 -0.69
N PRO A 244 9.52 17.06 -0.75
CA PRO A 244 9.81 16.29 0.44
C PRO A 244 11.19 16.62 1.00
N PRO A 245 11.45 16.32 2.29
CA PRO A 245 12.72 16.64 2.95
C PRO A 245 13.95 16.01 2.29
N THR A 246 13.80 14.85 1.65
CA THR A 246 14.85 14.17 0.91
C THR A 246 14.37 13.78 -0.48
N LEU A 247 15.31 13.76 -1.44
CA LEU A 247 15.05 13.55 -2.87
C LEU A 247 15.72 12.28 -3.38
N GLY A 248 15.22 11.76 -4.49
CA GLY A 248 15.80 10.63 -5.21
C GLY A 248 15.23 9.26 -4.81
N LEU A 249 15.86 8.21 -5.35
CA LEU A 249 15.45 6.82 -5.15
C LEU A 249 15.52 6.44 -3.66
N GLU A 250 14.63 5.54 -3.23
CA GLU A 250 14.50 5.05 -1.84
C GLU A 250 14.13 6.09 -0.78
N ASN A 251 13.94 7.36 -1.19
CA ASN A 251 13.47 8.45 -0.34
C ASN A 251 11.96 8.62 -0.47
N ASP A 252 11.20 7.59 -0.11
CA ASP A 252 9.72 7.62 -0.15
C ASP A 252 9.08 8.47 0.95
N TRP A 253 7.99 9.18 0.65
CA TRP A 253 7.28 10.03 1.61
C TRP A 253 5.79 9.98 1.38
N VAL A 254 4.99 10.21 2.43
CA VAL A 254 3.57 10.51 2.26
C VAL A 254 3.34 11.99 2.50
N LEU A 255 2.75 12.67 1.51
CA LEU A 255 2.17 13.99 1.70
C LEU A 255 0.76 13.84 2.29
N ILE A 256 0.48 14.51 3.40
CA ILE A 256 -0.84 14.56 4.02
C ILE A 256 -1.32 16.00 3.95
N ILE A 257 -2.55 16.20 3.47
CA ILE A 257 -3.18 17.51 3.33
C ILE A 257 -4.54 17.44 4.01
N ASP A 258 -4.71 18.22 5.07
CA ASP A 258 -5.97 18.33 5.81
C ASP A 258 -6.62 19.69 5.57
N ASP A 259 -7.95 19.74 5.65
CA ASP A 259 -8.66 20.98 5.95
C ASP A 259 -8.15 21.54 7.29
N ALA A 260 -7.63 22.77 7.29
CA ALA A 260 -7.10 23.40 8.50
C ALA A 260 -8.14 23.59 9.62
N ASN A 261 -9.43 23.50 9.31
CA ASN A 261 -10.51 23.56 10.32
C ASN A 261 -10.78 22.21 10.99
N ARG A 262 -10.16 21.12 10.53
CA ARG A 262 -10.31 19.78 11.11
C ARG A 262 -9.24 19.54 12.16
N ASN A 263 -9.67 19.13 13.36
CA ASN A 263 -8.79 18.78 14.47
C ASN A 263 -8.44 17.28 14.44
N TYR A 264 -7.80 16.83 13.37
CA TYR A 264 -7.35 15.44 13.31
C TYR A 264 -6.26 15.13 14.34
N LYS A 265 -6.11 13.84 14.67
CA LYS A 265 -5.06 13.36 15.57
C LYS A 265 -3.69 13.83 15.05
N ASN A 266 -2.87 14.31 15.97
CA ASN A 266 -1.48 14.65 15.69
C ASN A 266 -0.75 13.40 15.14
N LEU A 267 0.11 13.62 14.15
CA LEU A 267 0.81 12.57 13.43
C LEU A 267 2.13 12.13 14.11
N ASP A 268 2.26 12.39 15.41
CA ASP A 268 3.24 11.75 16.29
C ASP A 268 2.70 10.37 16.71
N LEU A 269 2.72 9.43 15.76
CA LEU A 269 2.01 8.16 15.88
C LEU A 269 2.76 7.12 16.73
N LYS A 270 4.03 7.35 17.07
CA LYS A 270 4.91 6.41 17.80
C LYS A 270 4.73 6.37 19.33
N ARG A 271 3.69 7.01 19.87
CA ARG A 271 3.41 7.03 21.32
C ARG A 271 2.40 5.97 21.74
#